data_AF-A0A6C0C7N9-F1
#
_entry.id   AF-A0A6C0C7N9-F1
#
_cell.length_a   1.000
_cell.length_b   1.000
_cell.length_c   1.000
_cell.angle_alpha   90.00
_cell.angle_beta   90.00
_cell.angle_gamma   90.00
#
_symmetry.space_group_name_H-M   'P 1'
#
loop_
_entity.id
_entity.type
_entity.pdbx_description
1 polymer ?
#
loop_
_entity_poly.entity_id
_entity_poly.type
_entity_poly.pdbx_seq_one_letter_code
_entity_poly.pdbx_strand_id
1 'polypeptide(L)'
;MSQKKIFVNGPLNVVRLSGKVGNLEKSIYVFFDIHLHPASQTKCSDIRSEDVAKFVVDSFDLSNEKNPKLIYDFFFERGPLRPYLLNPKYKGKYLYQMSELFIKSFDIDTEKKIVHKSSIVPNVRFHYVDIRDYAIDMFGIQNALNSHQLYAHYNLENFKRTHNIVANIGNDMYELENIIYRGNENPKIDKMFFSSYVDIRHELPKEYFDDQTKKMMYKIKNSYENKDVKEKINKIINTELKERFARYLSVTNQCLDKLEKLIDEHTKFSGYQTDDILLQQEDGTYAYGVPFMQKEINTFQIGTDINILIDTMWEISCTIMDLYLLRRFLDKKYVTNALSYTGAYHSDNYILFLVKYFGFSITNYSYLKDDNIKKAHEIIKKAHKPEDLYILFWPPVLLQCSNMTNFPPLFT
;
A
#
# COMPACT_ATOMS: atom_id res chain seq x y z
N MET A 1 -13.42 27.32 30.53
CA MET A 1 -14.19 26.28 29.82
C MET A 1 -13.21 25.17 29.45
N SER A 2 -13.45 23.92 29.83
CA SER A 2 -12.62 22.80 29.39
C SER A 2 -12.72 22.63 27.87
N GLN A 3 -11.60 22.50 27.18
CA GLN A 3 -11.58 22.20 25.74
C GLN A 3 -12.44 20.96 25.46
N LYS A 4 -13.39 21.06 24.53
CA LYS A 4 -14.25 19.95 24.13
C LYS A 4 -13.35 18.86 23.55
N LYS A 5 -13.37 17.66 24.15
CA LYS A 5 -12.64 16.51 23.62
C LYS A 5 -13.29 16.06 22.31
N ILE A 6 -12.46 15.78 21.31
CA ILE A 6 -12.90 15.30 19.99
C ILE A 6 -12.24 13.94 19.76
N PHE A 7 -13.04 12.89 19.67
CA PHE A 7 -12.60 11.54 19.38
C PHE A 7 -13.27 11.05 18.09
N VAL A 8 -12.48 10.49 17.18
CA VAL A 8 -12.95 10.07 15.85
C VAL A 8 -12.76 8.56 15.67
N ASN A 9 -13.85 7.86 15.34
CA ASN A 9 -13.86 6.42 15.04
C ASN A 9 -13.30 6.14 13.64
N GLY A 10 -12.40 5.16 13.52
CA GLY A 10 -11.87 4.69 12.23
C GLY A 10 -10.35 4.81 12.11
N PRO A 11 -9.78 6.03 12.09
CA PRO A 11 -8.34 6.19 11.99
C PRO A 11 -7.64 5.75 13.29
N LEU A 12 -6.55 5.00 13.14
CA LEU A 12 -5.61 4.66 14.22
C LEU A 12 -4.89 5.92 14.72
N ASN A 13 -4.50 6.77 13.79
CA ASN A 13 -3.84 8.05 14.04
C ASN A 13 -4.19 9.02 12.91
N VAL A 14 -4.04 10.32 13.18
CA VAL A 14 -4.03 11.37 12.17
C VAL A 14 -2.80 12.23 12.40
N VAL A 15 -2.11 12.59 11.33
CA VAL A 15 -0.93 13.48 11.37
C VAL A 15 -1.09 14.59 10.34
N ARG A 16 -0.85 15.84 10.74
CA ARG A 16 -0.83 16.99 9.83
C ARG A 16 0.61 17.40 9.54
N LEU A 17 0.97 17.42 8.26
CA LEU A 17 2.25 17.94 7.80
C LEU A 17 2.05 19.25 7.02
N SER A 18 3.00 20.17 7.15
CA SER A 18 3.06 21.40 6.36
C SER A 18 4.47 21.62 5.82
N GLY A 19 4.57 22.18 4.62
CA GLY A 19 5.85 22.47 4.00
C GLY A 19 5.67 23.33 2.76
N LYS A 20 6.80 23.77 2.21
CA LYS A 20 6.82 24.64 1.05
C LYS A 20 7.38 23.91 -0.16
N VAL A 21 6.69 24.00 -1.30
CA VAL A 21 7.16 23.46 -2.57
C VAL A 21 7.24 24.59 -3.58
N GLY A 22 8.47 25.02 -3.90
CA GLY A 22 8.70 26.27 -4.62
C GLY A 22 8.21 27.45 -3.79
N ASN A 23 7.22 28.19 -4.30
CA ASN A 23 6.59 29.31 -3.59
C ASN A 23 5.22 28.97 -2.98
N LEU A 24 4.79 27.70 -3.05
CA LEU A 24 3.49 27.28 -2.57
C LEU A 24 3.59 26.63 -1.20
N GLU A 25 2.84 27.16 -0.25
CA GLU A 25 2.57 26.48 1.01
C GLU A 25 1.62 25.32 0.76
N LYS A 26 1.99 24.15 1.25
CA LYS A 26 1.21 22.92 1.11
C LYS A 26 1.03 22.27 2.47
N SER A 27 -0.18 21.75 2.71
CA SER A 27 -0.49 20.97 3.91
C SER A 27 -1.22 19.69 3.56
N ILE A 28 -0.99 18.64 4.35
CA ILE A 28 -1.68 17.36 4.21
C ILE A 28 -2.06 16.80 5.57
N TYR A 29 -3.30 16.33 5.68
CA TYR A 29 -3.78 15.52 6.80
C TYR A 29 -3.72 14.05 6.39
N VAL A 30 -2.96 13.25 7.14
CA VAL A 30 -2.71 11.84 6.86
C VAL A 30 -3.46 11.01 7.88
N PHE A 31 -4.51 10.33 7.46
CA PHE A 31 -5.36 9.44 8.27
C PHE A 31 -4.92 7.99 8.08
N PHE A 32 -4.60 7.32 9.19
CA PHE A 32 -4.06 5.97 9.22
C PHE A 32 -5.19 4.95 9.36
N ASP A 33 -5.38 4.11 8.34
CA ASP A 33 -6.29 2.97 8.38
C ASP A 33 -5.50 1.66 8.50
N ILE A 34 -5.90 0.74 9.38
CA ILE A 34 -5.26 -0.57 9.52
C ILE A 34 -5.96 -1.67 8.69
N HIS A 35 -6.95 -1.30 7.88
CA HIS A 35 -7.67 -2.16 6.93
C HIS A 35 -8.25 -3.43 7.54
N LEU A 36 -8.64 -3.40 8.82
CA LEU A 36 -9.25 -4.55 9.48
C LEU A 36 -10.54 -4.95 8.75
N HIS A 37 -10.74 -6.27 8.66
CA HIS A 37 -12.01 -6.84 8.20
C HIS A 37 -13.16 -6.19 8.99
N PRO A 38 -14.29 -5.81 8.37
CA PRO A 38 -15.38 -5.09 9.04
C PRO A 38 -15.82 -5.71 10.37
N ALA A 39 -15.80 -7.04 10.49
CA ALA A 39 -16.12 -7.74 11.72
C ALA A 39 -15.14 -7.47 12.88
N SER A 40 -13.88 -7.18 12.58
CA SER A 40 -12.79 -6.98 13.55
C SER A 40 -12.48 -5.51 13.84
N GLN A 41 -13.16 -4.58 13.16
CA GLN A 41 -12.95 -3.15 13.35
C GLN A 41 -13.34 -2.69 14.77
N THR A 42 -12.47 -1.90 15.38
CA THR A 42 -12.68 -1.31 16.71
C THR A 42 -13.18 0.14 16.59
N LYS A 43 -13.47 0.79 17.73
CA LYS A 43 -13.95 2.17 17.81
C LYS A 43 -13.53 2.84 19.12
N CYS A 44 -13.71 4.14 19.24
CA CYS A 44 -13.53 4.85 20.50
C CYS A 44 -14.49 4.33 21.58
N SER A 45 -14.03 4.33 22.83
CA SER A 45 -14.87 3.99 23.99
C SER A 45 -15.81 5.12 24.40
N ASP A 46 -15.50 6.36 24.03
CA ASP A 46 -16.37 7.51 24.29
C ASP A 46 -17.66 7.43 23.44
N ILE A 47 -18.81 7.48 24.11
CA ILE A 47 -20.13 7.49 23.47
C ILE A 47 -20.41 8.75 22.65
N ARG A 48 -19.61 9.81 22.85
CA ARG A 48 -19.66 11.07 22.11
C ARG A 48 -18.66 11.10 20.95
N SER A 49 -18.01 9.97 20.66
CA SER A 49 -17.12 9.85 19.51
C SER A 49 -17.90 10.06 18.20
N GLU A 50 -17.24 10.70 17.24
CA GLU A 50 -17.80 10.98 15.92
C GLU A 50 -17.27 9.94 14.92
N ASP A 51 -18.13 9.51 14.01
CA ASP A 51 -17.72 8.66 12.89
C ASP A 51 -16.85 9.46 11.91
N VAL A 52 -15.79 8.85 11.39
CA VAL A 52 -14.84 9.57 10.53
C VAL A 52 -15.49 10.20 9.29
N ALA A 53 -16.48 9.56 8.67
CA ALA A 53 -17.18 10.13 7.53
C ALA A 53 -17.90 11.44 7.91
N LYS A 54 -18.56 11.47 9.06
CA LYS A 54 -19.20 12.69 9.58
C LYS A 54 -18.16 13.74 9.92
N PHE A 55 -17.11 13.38 10.65
CA PHE A 55 -16.04 14.29 11.02
C PHE A 55 -15.43 14.97 9.78
N VAL A 56 -15.15 14.19 8.73
CA VAL A 56 -14.56 14.70 7.48
C VAL A 56 -15.53 15.64 6.74
N VAL A 57 -16.82 15.30 6.64
CA VAL A 57 -17.83 16.17 6.00
C VAL A 57 -18.01 17.46 6.78
N ASP A 58 -18.25 17.39 8.09
CA ASP A 58 -18.39 18.57 8.94
C ASP A 58 -17.14 19.48 8.84
N SER A 59 -15.96 18.87 8.69
CA SER A 59 -14.72 19.62 8.48
C SER A 59 -14.69 20.35 7.14
N PHE A 60 -15.12 19.69 6.05
CA PHE A 60 -15.19 20.31 4.74
C PHE A 60 -16.25 21.41 4.68
N ASP A 61 -17.42 21.19 5.28
CA ASP A 61 -18.50 22.16 5.34
C ASP A 61 -18.06 23.40 6.10
N LEU A 62 -17.49 23.25 7.31
CA LEU A 62 -16.99 24.40 8.07
C LEU A 62 -15.88 25.16 7.32
N SER A 63 -15.00 24.43 6.64
CA SER A 63 -13.95 25.04 5.83
C SER A 63 -14.53 25.83 4.65
N ASN A 64 -15.56 25.29 3.98
CA ASN A 64 -16.27 25.95 2.90
C ASN A 64 -16.99 27.21 3.39
N GLU A 65 -17.66 27.14 4.55
CA GLU A 65 -18.34 28.28 5.17
C GLU A 65 -17.36 29.42 5.51
N LYS A 66 -16.19 29.07 6.06
CA LYS A 66 -15.17 30.06 6.43
C LYS A 66 -14.41 30.62 5.24
N ASN A 67 -14.09 29.78 4.26
CA ASN A 67 -13.37 30.17 3.06
C ASN A 67 -13.76 29.30 1.85
N PRO A 68 -14.78 29.72 1.07
CA PRO A 68 -15.27 28.96 -0.09
C PRO A 68 -14.23 28.77 -1.21
N LYS A 69 -13.13 29.53 -1.18
CA LYS A 69 -12.03 29.41 -2.16
C LYS A 69 -11.00 28.36 -1.76
N LEU A 70 -11.04 27.90 -0.52
CA LEU A 70 -10.11 26.90 0.00
C LEU A 70 -10.52 25.52 -0.50
N ILE A 71 -9.74 24.95 -1.42
CA ILE A 71 -10.01 23.63 -1.98
C ILE A 71 -9.16 22.56 -1.28
N TYR A 72 -9.80 21.45 -0.93
CA TYR A 72 -9.16 20.24 -0.43
C TYR A 72 -9.09 19.17 -1.51
N ASP A 73 -7.90 18.60 -1.72
CA ASP A 73 -7.71 17.39 -2.51
C ASP A 73 -7.78 16.18 -1.59
N PHE A 74 -8.87 15.43 -1.69
CA PHE A 74 -9.09 14.23 -0.92
C PHE A 74 -8.57 13.01 -1.70
N PHE A 75 -7.44 12.49 -1.27
CA PHE A 75 -6.84 11.23 -1.72
C PHE A 75 -7.36 10.05 -0.89
N PHE A 76 -8.02 9.10 -1.54
CA PHE A 76 -8.50 7.87 -0.90
C PHE A 76 -7.85 6.66 -1.56
N GLU A 77 -7.38 5.72 -0.74
CA GLU A 77 -6.73 4.51 -1.27
C GLU A 77 -7.70 3.70 -2.13
N ARG A 78 -8.82 3.27 -1.56
CA ARG A 78 -9.70 2.31 -2.24
C ARG A 78 -10.55 2.97 -3.32
N GLY A 79 -10.70 2.30 -4.45
CA GLY A 79 -11.63 2.72 -5.49
C GLY A 79 -13.09 2.74 -4.98
N PRO A 80 -13.87 3.80 -5.23
CA PRO A 80 -15.24 3.92 -4.73
C PRO A 80 -16.20 2.91 -5.36
N LEU A 81 -15.83 2.26 -6.45
CA LEU A 81 -16.69 1.33 -7.20
C LEU A 81 -16.50 -0.14 -6.81
N ARG A 82 -15.70 -0.45 -5.78
CA ARG A 82 -15.45 -1.85 -5.36
C ARG A 82 -16.71 -2.43 -4.68
N PRO A 83 -17.42 -3.42 -5.28
CA PRO A 83 -18.76 -3.82 -4.86
C PRO A 83 -18.85 -4.35 -3.42
N TYR A 84 -17.80 -5.03 -2.93
CA TYR A 84 -17.79 -5.60 -1.59
C TYR A 84 -17.80 -4.53 -0.48
N LEU A 85 -17.35 -3.31 -0.78
CA LEU A 85 -17.37 -2.19 0.17
C LEU A 85 -18.79 -1.66 0.42
N LEU A 86 -19.76 -2.03 -0.42
CA LEU A 86 -21.17 -1.65 -0.30
C LEU A 86 -22.06 -2.80 0.15
N ASN A 87 -21.47 -3.88 0.66
CA ASN A 87 -22.26 -4.96 1.25
C ASN A 87 -23.04 -4.40 2.46
N PRO A 88 -24.39 -4.43 2.45
CA PRO A 88 -25.21 -3.87 3.53
C PRO A 88 -24.91 -4.48 4.91
N LYS A 89 -24.33 -5.70 4.95
CA LYS A 89 -23.86 -6.35 6.18
C LYS A 89 -22.80 -5.54 6.93
N TYR A 90 -22.08 -4.67 6.23
CA TYR A 90 -21.01 -3.85 6.81
C TYR A 90 -21.43 -2.39 7.06
N LYS A 91 -22.73 -2.08 6.96
CA LYS A 91 -23.25 -0.75 7.27
C LYS A 91 -22.84 -0.32 8.69
N GLY A 92 -22.34 0.92 8.82
CA GLY A 92 -21.86 1.48 10.08
C GLY A 92 -20.40 1.14 10.44
N LYS A 93 -19.69 0.43 9.56
CA LYS A 93 -18.25 0.18 9.67
C LYS A 93 -17.49 1.25 8.91
N TYR A 94 -16.35 1.73 9.42
CA TYR A 94 -15.77 2.98 8.91
C TYR A 94 -15.31 2.87 7.45
N LEU A 95 -14.81 1.72 6.99
CA LEU A 95 -14.48 1.49 5.56
C LEU A 95 -15.72 1.62 4.66
N TYR A 96 -16.85 1.09 5.14
CA TYR A 96 -18.14 1.23 4.47
C TYR A 96 -18.57 2.70 4.48
N GLN A 97 -18.48 3.39 5.62
CA GLN A 97 -18.87 4.80 5.77
C GLN A 97 -18.07 5.72 4.84
N MET A 98 -16.75 5.51 4.73
CA MET A 98 -15.91 6.29 3.81
C MET A 98 -16.29 6.01 2.35
N SER A 99 -16.49 4.74 1.99
CA SER A 99 -16.92 4.38 0.63
C SER A 99 -18.30 4.95 0.28
N GLU A 100 -19.25 4.88 1.22
CA GLU A 100 -20.60 5.43 1.10
C GLU A 100 -20.58 6.95 0.96
N LEU A 101 -19.73 7.63 1.74
CA LEU A 101 -19.51 9.07 1.62
C LEU A 101 -19.14 9.43 0.18
N PHE A 102 -18.19 8.72 -0.43
CA PHE A 102 -17.75 9.05 -1.79
C PHE A 102 -18.82 8.85 -2.83
N ILE A 103 -19.50 7.69 -2.82
CA ILE A 103 -20.53 7.39 -3.81
C ILE A 103 -21.71 8.37 -3.71
N LYS A 104 -22.06 8.79 -2.51
CA LYS A 104 -23.16 9.74 -2.30
C LYS A 104 -22.76 11.19 -2.58
N SER A 105 -21.48 11.52 -2.43
CA SER A 105 -21.01 12.90 -2.53
C SER A 105 -20.51 13.25 -3.92
N PHE A 106 -19.96 12.31 -4.67
CA PHE A 106 -19.34 12.57 -5.96
C PHE A 106 -20.05 11.84 -7.09
N ASP A 107 -20.31 12.57 -8.17
CA ASP A 107 -20.78 11.99 -9.42
C ASP A 107 -19.58 11.43 -10.20
N ILE A 108 -19.57 10.12 -10.41
CA ILE A 108 -18.47 9.37 -11.01
C ILE A 108 -18.93 8.88 -12.38
N ASP A 109 -18.44 9.52 -13.44
CA ASP A 109 -18.66 9.07 -14.82
C ASP A 109 -17.62 7.99 -15.14
N THR A 110 -18.05 6.73 -15.06
CA THR A 110 -17.21 5.55 -15.30
C THR A 110 -16.77 5.43 -16.75
N GLU A 111 -17.56 5.91 -17.69
CA GLU A 111 -17.25 5.87 -19.13
C GLU A 111 -16.18 6.89 -19.49
N LYS A 112 -16.35 8.13 -19.04
CA LYS A 112 -15.41 9.23 -19.30
C LYS A 112 -14.22 9.23 -18.35
N LYS A 113 -14.31 8.46 -17.26
CA LYS A 113 -13.28 8.24 -16.24
C LYS A 113 -12.97 9.53 -15.49
N ILE A 114 -14.01 10.24 -15.13
CA ILE A 114 -13.92 11.54 -14.45
C ILE A 114 -14.79 11.52 -13.20
N VAL A 115 -14.28 12.17 -12.17
CA VAL A 115 -15.06 12.46 -10.97
C VAL A 115 -15.46 13.91 -11.08
N HIS A 116 -16.77 14.14 -11.18
CA HIS A 116 -17.34 15.47 -11.23
C HIS A 116 -17.25 16.14 -9.87
N LYS A 117 -17.26 17.47 -9.89
CA LYS A 117 -17.27 18.28 -8.67
C LYS A 117 -18.53 17.95 -7.87
N SER A 118 -18.37 17.67 -6.58
CA SER A 118 -19.51 17.43 -5.68
C SER A 118 -20.37 18.68 -5.54
N SER A 119 -21.69 18.52 -5.60
CA SER A 119 -22.64 19.55 -5.17
C SER A 119 -22.81 19.61 -3.65
N ILE A 120 -22.44 18.54 -2.94
CA ILE A 120 -22.58 18.39 -1.48
C ILE A 120 -21.36 19.00 -0.77
N VAL A 121 -20.16 18.67 -1.24
CA VAL A 121 -18.88 19.20 -0.72
C VAL A 121 -18.13 19.96 -1.83
N PRO A 122 -18.61 21.18 -2.20
CA PRO A 122 -18.13 21.89 -3.39
C PRO A 122 -16.68 22.39 -3.28
N ASN A 123 -16.09 22.38 -2.09
CA ASN A 123 -14.69 22.73 -1.87
C ASN A 123 -13.75 21.50 -1.88
N VAL A 124 -14.23 20.33 -2.32
CA VAL A 124 -13.44 19.09 -2.33
C VAL A 124 -13.27 18.56 -3.76
N ARG A 125 -12.05 18.11 -4.06
CA ARG A 125 -11.72 17.31 -5.25
C ARG A 125 -11.31 15.92 -4.81
N PHE A 126 -12.02 14.92 -5.28
CA PHE A 126 -11.73 13.53 -4.97
C PHE A 126 -10.68 12.93 -5.93
N HIS A 127 -9.77 12.14 -5.36
CA HIS A 127 -8.75 11.37 -6.06
C HIS A 127 -8.69 9.98 -5.46
N TYR A 128 -8.94 8.94 -6.26
CA TYR A 128 -8.54 7.59 -5.89
C TYR A 128 -7.04 7.44 -6.22
N VAL A 129 -6.28 6.77 -5.34
CA VAL A 129 -4.82 6.66 -5.51
C VAL A 129 -4.30 5.25 -5.71
N ASP A 130 -5.11 4.22 -5.43
CA ASP A 130 -4.72 2.85 -5.70
C ASP A 130 -4.68 2.59 -7.21
N ILE A 131 -3.46 2.41 -7.69
CA ILE A 131 -3.09 2.15 -9.08
C ILE A 131 -2.41 0.78 -9.22
N ARG A 132 -2.33 0.00 -8.14
CA ARG A 132 -1.59 -1.28 -8.11
C ARG A 132 -2.22 -2.30 -9.03
N ASP A 133 -3.54 -2.26 -9.18
CA ASP A 133 -4.30 -3.13 -10.09
C ASP A 133 -3.81 -3.03 -11.55
N TYR A 134 -3.16 -1.93 -11.96
CA TYR A 134 -2.55 -1.78 -13.29
C TYR A 134 -1.09 -2.22 -13.39
N ALA A 135 -0.41 -2.33 -12.24
CA ALA A 135 1.05 -2.42 -12.18
C ALA A 135 1.58 -3.80 -11.76
N ILE A 136 0.88 -4.50 -10.85
CA ILE A 136 1.42 -5.70 -10.18
C ILE A 136 0.35 -6.77 -10.00
N ASP A 137 0.66 -8.03 -10.38
CA ASP A 137 -0.26 -9.16 -10.20
C ASP A 137 -0.25 -9.69 -8.76
N MET A 138 -1.06 -9.04 -7.92
CA MET A 138 -1.20 -9.43 -6.53
C MET A 138 -1.82 -10.83 -6.35
N PHE A 139 -2.49 -11.39 -7.37
CA PHE A 139 -3.19 -12.68 -7.28
C PHE A 139 -2.27 -13.89 -7.51
N GLY A 140 -1.30 -13.80 -8.43
CA GLY A 140 -0.34 -14.87 -8.70
C GLY A 140 0.43 -15.31 -7.46
N ILE A 141 0.67 -14.39 -6.53
CA ILE A 141 1.38 -14.61 -5.28
C ILE A 141 0.55 -15.29 -4.19
N GLN A 142 -0.71 -14.91 -4.03
CA GLN A 142 -1.59 -15.59 -3.09
C GLN A 142 -1.72 -17.08 -3.49
N ASN A 143 -1.68 -17.36 -4.79
CA ASN A 143 -1.62 -18.72 -5.31
C ASN A 143 -0.30 -19.43 -4.95
N ALA A 144 0.84 -18.73 -4.86
CA ALA A 144 2.12 -19.27 -4.41
C ALA A 144 2.05 -19.74 -2.95
N LEU A 145 1.53 -18.88 -2.05
CA LEU A 145 1.30 -19.24 -0.64
C LEU A 145 0.35 -20.42 -0.51
N ASN A 146 -0.79 -20.35 -1.19
CA ASN A 146 -1.79 -21.41 -1.12
C ASN A 146 -1.25 -22.76 -1.66
N SER A 147 -0.35 -22.72 -2.64
CA SER A 147 0.33 -23.90 -3.17
C SER A 147 1.39 -24.45 -2.20
N HIS A 148 2.02 -23.59 -1.39
CA HIS A 148 3.04 -23.97 -0.41
C HIS A 148 2.47 -24.39 0.96
N GLN A 149 1.31 -23.85 1.37
CA GLN A 149 0.76 -24.01 2.73
C GLN A 149 0.18 -25.39 3.08
N LEU A 150 0.49 -26.45 2.35
CA LEU A 150 0.04 -27.80 2.69
C LEU A 150 1.24 -28.73 2.91
N TYR A 151 1.71 -28.77 4.16
CA TYR A 151 2.60 -29.82 4.71
C TYR A 151 2.23 -31.24 4.26
N ALA A 152 0.94 -31.48 3.94
CA ALA A 152 0.41 -32.72 3.40
C ALA A 152 0.98 -33.14 2.03
N HIS A 153 1.79 -32.31 1.37
CA HIS A 153 2.21 -32.54 0.00
C HIS A 153 3.72 -32.32 -0.27
N TYR A 154 4.59 -32.69 0.68
CA TYR A 154 6.05 -32.71 0.49
C TYR A 154 6.47 -33.76 -0.56
N ASN A 155 6.43 -33.40 -1.84
CA ASN A 155 6.76 -34.27 -2.97
C ASN A 155 7.28 -33.47 -4.17
N LEU A 156 7.86 -34.19 -5.13
CA LEU A 156 8.48 -33.62 -6.34
C LEU A 156 7.57 -32.67 -7.12
N GLU A 157 6.30 -33.04 -7.31
CA GLU A 157 5.38 -32.24 -8.13
C GLU A 157 5.04 -30.90 -7.48
N ASN A 158 4.96 -30.85 -6.15
CA ASN A 158 4.78 -29.58 -5.47
C ASN A 158 6.03 -28.71 -5.46
N PHE A 159 7.23 -29.28 -5.35
CA PHE A 159 8.45 -28.47 -5.50
C PHE A 159 8.52 -27.86 -6.90
N LYS A 160 8.26 -28.63 -7.96
CA LYS A 160 8.19 -28.11 -9.34
C LYS A 160 7.11 -27.03 -9.48
N ARG A 161 5.92 -27.25 -8.91
CA ARG A 161 4.83 -26.27 -8.97
C ARG A 161 5.21 -24.97 -8.26
N THR A 162 5.70 -25.04 -7.03
CA THR A 162 6.14 -23.87 -6.26
C THR A 162 7.29 -23.16 -6.96
N HIS A 163 8.26 -23.90 -7.49
CA HIS A 163 9.35 -23.36 -8.30
C HIS A 163 8.83 -22.57 -9.51
N ASN A 164 7.95 -23.17 -10.31
CA ASN A 164 7.38 -22.50 -11.48
C ASN A 164 6.60 -21.23 -11.10
N ILE A 165 5.86 -21.26 -10.00
CA ILE A 165 5.14 -20.07 -9.52
C ILE A 165 6.13 -18.98 -9.10
N VAL A 166 7.13 -19.29 -8.27
CA VAL A 166 8.16 -18.34 -7.83
C VAL A 166 8.94 -17.78 -9.01
N ALA A 167 9.31 -18.62 -9.98
CA ALA A 167 10.03 -18.20 -11.18
C ALA A 167 9.19 -17.25 -12.05
N ASN A 168 7.91 -17.54 -12.25
CA ASN A 168 7.01 -16.68 -13.03
C ASN A 168 6.85 -15.30 -12.38
N ILE A 169 6.56 -15.26 -11.08
CA ILE A 169 6.42 -13.99 -10.34
C ILE A 169 7.77 -13.25 -10.30
N GLY A 170 8.88 -13.98 -10.16
CA GLY A 170 10.23 -13.43 -10.27
C GLY A 170 10.48 -12.72 -11.59
N ASN A 171 10.09 -13.37 -12.70
CA ASN A 171 10.18 -12.79 -14.05
C ASN A 171 9.28 -11.57 -14.20
N ASP A 172 8.03 -11.62 -13.73
CA ASP A 172 7.11 -10.47 -13.79
C ASP A 172 7.70 -9.24 -13.06
N MET A 173 8.33 -9.45 -11.90
CA MET A 173 8.97 -8.38 -11.13
C MET A 173 10.25 -7.87 -11.79
N TYR A 174 11.03 -8.75 -12.43
CA TYR A 174 12.18 -8.35 -13.25
C TYR A 174 11.76 -7.52 -14.47
N GLU A 175 10.66 -7.90 -15.12
CA GLU A 175 10.10 -7.13 -16.23
C GLU A 175 9.57 -5.77 -15.79
N LEU A 176 8.90 -5.70 -14.64
CA LEU A 176 8.50 -4.44 -14.03
C LEU A 176 9.72 -3.54 -13.73
N GLU A 177 10.79 -4.10 -13.16
CA GLU A 177 12.05 -3.37 -12.95
C GLU A 177 12.58 -2.83 -14.29
N ASN A 178 12.61 -3.65 -15.34
CA ASN A 178 13.06 -3.23 -16.66
C ASN A 178 12.19 -2.11 -17.26
N ILE A 179 10.85 -2.19 -17.11
CA ILE A 179 9.93 -1.13 -17.52
C ILE A 179 10.29 0.18 -16.81
N ILE A 180 10.58 0.12 -15.51
CA ILE A 180 10.87 1.30 -14.69
C ILE A 180 12.24 1.90 -15.03
N TYR A 181 13.29 1.09 -15.17
CA TYR A 181 14.68 1.60 -15.25
C TYR A 181 15.30 1.56 -16.66
N ARG A 182 14.83 0.69 -17.55
CA ARG A 182 15.36 0.52 -18.92
C ARG A 182 14.41 1.03 -20.00
N GLY A 183 13.11 1.12 -19.71
CA GLY A 183 12.11 1.70 -20.60
C GLY A 183 12.33 3.20 -20.81
N ASN A 184 12.81 3.58 -22.00
CA ASN A 184 13.00 4.98 -22.42
C ASN A 184 11.95 5.47 -23.43
N GLU A 185 11.04 4.60 -23.85
CA GLU A 185 10.01 4.99 -24.80
C GLU A 185 9.04 5.99 -24.16
N ASN A 186 8.61 6.99 -24.93
CA ASN A 186 7.57 7.93 -24.55
C ASN A 186 6.23 7.33 -25.01
N PRO A 187 5.51 6.55 -24.17
CA PRO A 187 4.29 5.92 -24.60
C PRO A 187 3.25 6.99 -24.93
N LYS A 188 2.46 6.79 -25.99
CA LYS A 188 1.28 7.62 -26.24
C LYS A 188 0.33 7.50 -25.06
N ILE A 189 0.26 8.55 -24.22
CA ILE A 189 -0.56 8.53 -23.01
C ILE A 189 -2.04 8.52 -23.42
N ASP A 190 -2.67 7.35 -23.33
CA ASP A 190 -4.11 7.20 -23.40
C ASP A 190 -4.71 7.10 -21.98
N LYS A 191 -6.02 7.29 -21.83
CA LYS A 191 -6.69 7.22 -20.53
C LYS A 191 -6.71 5.77 -20.01
N MET A 192 -6.11 5.54 -18.82
CA MET A 192 -6.18 4.27 -18.08
C MET A 192 -7.62 3.75 -17.99
N PHE A 193 -7.84 2.45 -18.21
CA PHE A 193 -9.16 1.83 -18.02
C PHE A 193 -9.50 1.77 -16.53
N PHE A 194 -10.78 1.83 -16.19
CA PHE A 194 -11.28 1.60 -14.85
C PHE A 194 -12.32 0.50 -14.97
N SER A 195 -12.26 -0.52 -14.13
CA SER A 195 -13.40 -1.41 -13.94
C SER A 195 -13.91 -1.32 -12.53
N SER A 196 -15.21 -1.49 -12.39
CA SER A 196 -15.88 -1.84 -11.14
C SER A 196 -15.52 -3.27 -10.69
N TYR A 197 -15.00 -4.10 -11.59
CA TYR A 197 -14.63 -5.49 -11.30
C TYR A 197 -13.16 -5.59 -10.94
N VAL A 198 -12.89 -6.30 -9.84
CA VAL A 198 -11.55 -6.63 -9.34
C VAL A 198 -10.80 -7.59 -10.30
N ASP A 199 -11.51 -8.18 -11.27
CA ASP A 199 -11.06 -9.32 -12.09
C ASP A 199 -10.66 -8.99 -13.54
N ILE A 200 -10.41 -7.71 -13.87
CA ILE A 200 -10.04 -7.29 -15.24
C ILE A 200 -8.80 -8.03 -15.77
N ARG A 201 -7.90 -8.45 -14.87
CA ARG A 201 -6.65 -9.14 -15.24
C ARG A 201 -6.88 -10.48 -15.93
N HIS A 202 -7.98 -11.17 -15.64
CA HIS A 202 -8.32 -12.41 -16.35
C HIS A 202 -8.91 -12.15 -17.74
N GLU A 203 -9.40 -10.94 -17.99
CA GLU A 203 -10.07 -10.57 -19.25
C GLU A 203 -9.14 -9.86 -20.24
N LEU A 204 -8.07 -9.23 -19.76
CA LEU A 204 -7.15 -8.44 -20.60
C LEU A 204 -5.77 -9.11 -20.74
N PRO A 205 -5.12 -8.96 -21.91
CA PRO A 205 -3.81 -9.54 -22.17
C PRO A 205 -2.71 -8.84 -21.35
N LYS A 206 -1.61 -9.55 -21.04
CA LYS A 206 -0.49 -9.04 -20.25
C LYS A 206 0.11 -7.75 -20.84
N GLU A 207 0.20 -7.68 -22.17
CA GLU A 207 0.74 -6.53 -22.91
C GLU A 207 -0.05 -5.24 -22.62
N TYR A 208 -1.35 -5.36 -22.35
CA TYR A 208 -2.17 -4.22 -21.93
C TYR A 208 -1.68 -3.65 -20.60
N PHE A 209 -1.44 -4.50 -19.61
CA PHE A 209 -0.95 -4.09 -18.30
C PHE A 209 0.47 -3.54 -18.36
N ASP A 210 1.34 -4.14 -19.17
CA ASP A 210 2.69 -3.64 -19.40
C ASP A 210 2.67 -2.22 -20.01
N ASP A 211 1.78 -1.96 -20.98
CA ASP A 211 1.57 -0.64 -21.55
C ASP A 211 1.01 0.37 -20.53
N GLN A 212 0.03 -0.01 -19.71
CA GLN A 212 -0.48 0.85 -18.63
C GLN A 212 0.60 1.19 -17.61
N THR A 213 1.40 0.20 -17.23
CA THR A 213 2.53 0.36 -16.31
C THR A 213 3.58 1.31 -16.89
N LYS A 214 3.97 1.12 -18.16
CA LYS A 214 4.89 2.04 -18.87
C LYS A 214 4.37 3.47 -18.85
N LYS A 215 3.09 3.69 -19.20
CA LYS A 215 2.44 5.02 -19.17
C LYS A 215 2.46 5.65 -17.79
N MET A 216 2.12 4.86 -16.78
CA MET A 216 2.10 5.28 -15.38
C MET A 216 3.48 5.70 -14.89
N MET A 217 4.47 4.84 -15.10
CA MET A 217 5.84 5.08 -14.66
C MET A 217 6.48 6.23 -15.43
N TYR A 218 6.20 6.36 -16.73
CA TYR A 218 6.59 7.54 -17.49
C TYR A 218 6.04 8.82 -16.87
N LYS A 219 4.74 8.84 -16.53
CA LYS A 219 4.10 9.99 -15.88
C LYS A 219 4.72 10.31 -14.52
N ILE A 220 5.00 9.29 -13.70
CA ILE A 220 5.65 9.42 -12.38
C ILE A 220 7.10 9.89 -12.53
N LYS A 221 7.84 9.53 -13.57
CA LYS A 221 9.25 9.94 -13.73
C LYS A 221 9.42 11.28 -14.43
N ASN A 222 8.57 11.58 -15.40
CA ASN A 222 8.87 12.62 -16.39
C ASN A 222 7.93 13.82 -16.39
N SER A 223 6.64 13.63 -16.09
CA SER A 223 5.63 14.68 -16.27
C SER A 223 5.54 15.60 -15.06
N TYR A 224 6.37 16.65 -15.03
CA TYR A 224 6.43 17.63 -13.94
C TYR A 224 6.49 19.07 -14.44
N GLU A 225 5.82 19.96 -13.72
CA GLU A 225 6.03 21.40 -13.83
C GLU A 225 7.18 21.85 -12.91
N ASN A 226 7.33 21.21 -11.74
CA ASN A 226 8.37 21.52 -10.77
C ASN A 226 9.58 20.56 -10.91
N LYS A 227 10.73 21.11 -11.34
CA LYS A 227 11.97 20.35 -11.55
C LYS A 227 12.57 19.77 -10.26
N ASP A 228 12.49 20.49 -9.13
CA ASP A 228 12.97 20.00 -7.83
C ASP A 228 12.13 18.81 -7.34
N VAL A 229 10.81 18.86 -7.54
CA VAL A 229 9.93 17.72 -7.24
C VAL A 229 10.29 16.52 -8.13
N LYS A 230 10.47 16.74 -9.44
CA LYS A 230 10.91 15.70 -10.37
C LYS A 230 12.21 15.04 -9.92
N GLU A 231 13.20 15.84 -9.54
CA GLU A 231 14.51 15.35 -9.11
C GLU A 231 14.40 14.51 -7.83
N LYS A 232 13.69 15.00 -6.81
CA LYS A 232 13.51 14.28 -5.54
C LYS A 232 12.70 13.00 -5.69
N ILE A 233 11.63 13.00 -6.49
CA ILE A 233 10.86 11.78 -6.79
C ILE A 233 11.74 10.77 -7.53
N ASN A 234 12.48 11.20 -8.55
CA ASN A 234 13.39 10.29 -9.27
C ASN A 234 14.54 9.80 -8.39
N LYS A 235 14.99 10.58 -7.40
CA LYS A 235 15.93 10.11 -6.39
C LYS A 235 15.34 8.95 -5.60
N ILE A 236 14.11 9.07 -5.08
CA ILE A 236 13.44 7.98 -4.35
C ILE A 236 13.28 6.73 -5.24
N ILE A 237 12.94 6.91 -6.51
CA ILE A 237 12.84 5.81 -7.49
C ILE A 237 14.21 5.12 -7.69
N ASN A 238 15.28 5.89 -7.83
CA ASN A 238 16.61 5.36 -8.12
C ASN A 238 17.38 4.86 -6.89
N THR A 239 16.90 5.16 -5.67
CA THR A 239 17.46 4.65 -4.42
C THR A 239 16.51 3.64 -3.78
N GLU A 240 15.47 4.11 -3.08
CA GLU A 240 14.63 3.28 -2.21
C GLU A 240 13.87 2.20 -2.99
N LEU A 241 13.25 2.57 -4.11
CA LEU A 241 12.50 1.61 -4.92
C LEU A 241 13.44 0.58 -5.56
N LYS A 242 14.61 1.02 -6.01
CA LYS A 242 15.61 0.13 -6.64
C LYS A 242 16.19 -0.88 -5.66
N GLU A 243 16.45 -0.45 -4.42
CA GLU A 243 16.91 -1.33 -3.34
C GLU A 243 15.85 -2.40 -3.01
N ARG A 244 14.57 -2.03 -3.00
CA ARG A 244 13.45 -2.98 -2.81
C ARG A 244 13.40 -4.03 -3.92
N PHE A 245 13.57 -3.63 -5.19
CA PHE A 245 13.69 -4.59 -6.30
C PHE A 245 14.89 -5.52 -6.14
N ALA A 246 16.07 -4.98 -5.80
CA ALA A 246 17.28 -5.78 -5.59
C ALA A 246 17.09 -6.82 -4.48
N ARG A 247 16.46 -6.43 -3.36
CA ARG A 247 16.10 -7.35 -2.26
C ARG A 247 15.12 -8.44 -2.73
N TYR A 248 14.04 -8.05 -3.42
CA TYR A 248 13.05 -8.98 -3.95
C TYR A 248 13.69 -10.04 -4.87
N LEU A 249 14.48 -9.60 -5.85
CA LEU A 249 15.14 -10.50 -6.81
C LEU A 249 16.19 -11.38 -6.14
N SER A 250 16.91 -10.86 -5.14
CA SER A 250 17.87 -11.65 -4.37
C SER A 250 17.18 -12.77 -3.57
N VAL A 251 16.05 -12.49 -2.92
CA VAL A 251 15.27 -13.51 -2.20
C VAL A 251 14.65 -14.51 -3.17
N THR A 252 14.24 -14.05 -4.36
CA THR A 252 13.67 -14.92 -5.41
C THR A 252 14.68 -15.97 -5.81
N ASN A 253 15.90 -15.56 -6.16
CA ASN A 253 16.98 -16.47 -6.55
C ASN A 253 17.32 -17.47 -5.41
N GLN A 254 17.40 -16.99 -4.16
CA GLN A 254 17.65 -17.87 -3.02
C GLN A 254 16.55 -18.93 -2.82
N CYS A 255 15.29 -18.54 -3.05
CA CYS A 255 14.16 -19.47 -2.97
C CYS A 255 14.20 -20.50 -4.10
N LEU A 256 14.49 -20.07 -5.33
CA LEU A 256 14.64 -20.95 -6.48
C LEU A 256 15.79 -21.95 -6.29
N ASP A 257 16.97 -21.50 -5.84
CA ASP A 257 18.11 -22.38 -5.57
C ASP A 257 17.78 -23.49 -4.55
N LYS A 258 16.97 -23.17 -3.52
CA LYS A 258 16.51 -24.16 -2.53
C LYS A 258 15.52 -25.14 -3.15
N LEU A 259 14.58 -24.66 -3.96
CA LEU A 259 13.60 -25.50 -4.64
C LEU A 259 14.26 -26.42 -5.67
N GLU A 260 15.24 -25.93 -6.43
CA GLU A 260 16.02 -26.73 -7.38
C GLU A 260 16.75 -27.89 -6.68
N LYS A 261 17.39 -27.64 -5.54
CA LYS A 261 18.03 -28.70 -4.74
C LYS A 261 17.02 -29.77 -4.32
N LEU A 262 15.85 -29.37 -3.83
CA LEU A 262 14.80 -30.31 -3.44
C LEU A 262 14.25 -31.09 -4.65
N ILE A 263 14.09 -30.43 -5.79
CA ILE A 263 13.69 -31.08 -7.05
C ILE A 263 14.72 -32.13 -7.45
N ASP A 264 16.01 -31.80 -7.42
CA ASP A 264 17.09 -32.72 -7.79
C ASP A 264 17.18 -33.92 -6.84
N GLU A 265 17.04 -33.69 -5.53
CA GLU A 265 16.99 -34.74 -4.52
C GLU A 265 15.82 -35.70 -4.76
N HIS A 266 14.64 -35.18 -5.10
CA HIS A 266 13.42 -35.98 -5.26
C HIS A 266 13.25 -36.58 -6.66
N THR A 267 13.90 -36.03 -7.68
CA THR A 267 13.84 -36.53 -9.07
C THR A 267 14.41 -37.95 -9.20
N LYS A 268 15.41 -38.29 -8.37
CA LYS A 268 16.00 -39.63 -8.28
C LYS A 268 14.98 -40.72 -7.93
N PHE A 269 13.83 -40.32 -7.40
CA PHE A 269 12.76 -41.21 -6.97
C PHE A 269 11.45 -40.97 -7.75
N SER A 270 11.55 -40.38 -8.94
CA SER A 270 10.39 -40.14 -9.80
C SER A 270 9.57 -41.42 -10.01
N GLY A 271 8.25 -41.31 -9.79
CA GLY A 271 7.31 -42.44 -9.87
C GLY A 271 6.95 -43.08 -8.52
N TYR A 272 7.62 -42.72 -7.42
CA TYR A 272 7.29 -43.16 -6.06
C TYR A 272 6.80 -41.99 -5.21
N GLN A 273 5.94 -42.23 -4.21
CA GLN A 273 5.69 -41.21 -3.19
C GLN A 273 6.95 -41.06 -2.34
N THR A 274 7.22 -39.84 -1.86
CA THR A 274 8.40 -39.58 -1.03
C THR A 274 8.45 -40.51 0.19
N ASP A 275 7.29 -40.85 0.73
CA ASP A 275 7.14 -41.71 1.91
C ASP A 275 7.30 -43.21 1.61
N ASP A 276 7.42 -43.60 0.34
CA ASP A 276 7.62 -45.00 -0.08
C ASP A 276 9.11 -45.36 -0.29
N ILE A 277 10.01 -44.39 -0.13
CA ILE A 277 11.43 -44.55 -0.50
C ILE A 277 12.28 -44.81 0.74
N LEU A 278 13.00 -45.92 0.79
CA LEU A 278 13.95 -46.18 1.88
C LEU A 278 15.20 -45.30 1.71
N LEU A 279 15.41 -44.36 2.63
CA LEU A 279 16.54 -43.42 2.64
C LEU A 279 17.45 -43.68 3.84
N GLN A 280 18.77 -43.58 3.61
CA GLN A 280 19.74 -43.50 4.70
C GLN A 280 19.70 -42.10 5.33
N GLN A 281 19.62 -42.05 6.64
CA GLN A 281 19.51 -40.85 7.46
C GLN A 281 20.89 -40.33 7.86
N GLU A 282 20.97 -39.09 8.35
CA GLU A 282 22.23 -38.45 8.77
C GLU A 282 22.96 -39.24 9.88
N ASP A 283 22.21 -39.94 10.74
CA ASP A 283 22.74 -40.81 11.79
C ASP A 283 23.15 -42.20 11.30
N GLY A 284 23.04 -42.46 9.98
CA GLY A 284 23.36 -43.72 9.34
C GLY A 284 22.25 -44.77 9.37
N THR A 285 21.11 -44.50 10.02
CA THR A 285 19.93 -45.39 10.01
C THR A 285 19.20 -45.36 8.67
N TYR A 286 18.24 -46.26 8.46
CA TYR A 286 17.39 -46.26 7.27
C TYR A 286 15.93 -46.05 7.69
N ALA A 287 15.24 -45.16 7.00
CA ALA A 287 13.81 -44.93 7.20
C ALA A 287 13.13 -44.63 5.86
N TYR A 288 11.83 -44.90 5.78
CA TYR A 288 11.06 -44.54 4.60
C TYR A 288 10.75 -43.04 4.60
N GLY A 289 11.10 -42.39 3.49
CA GLY A 289 10.99 -40.96 3.26
C GLY A 289 12.01 -40.09 4.00
N VAL A 290 11.86 -38.79 3.77
CA VAL A 290 12.64 -37.76 4.46
C VAL A 290 12.15 -37.65 5.91
N PRO A 291 13.05 -37.53 6.92
CA PRO A 291 12.65 -37.34 8.30
C PRO A 291 11.63 -36.21 8.46
N PHE A 292 10.62 -36.45 9.29
CA PHE A 292 9.58 -35.46 9.57
C PHE A 292 10.18 -34.09 9.93
N MET A 293 11.19 -34.05 10.81
CA MET A 293 11.84 -32.81 11.19
C MET A 293 12.53 -32.09 10.03
N GLN A 294 13.15 -32.82 9.10
CA GLN A 294 13.79 -32.21 7.93
C GLN A 294 12.73 -31.66 6.96
N LYS A 295 11.59 -32.35 6.80
CA LYS A 295 10.45 -31.84 6.02
C LYS A 295 9.91 -30.54 6.62
N GLU A 296 9.76 -30.48 7.94
CA GLU A 296 9.31 -29.28 8.67
C GLU A 296 10.29 -28.11 8.44
N ILE A 297 11.59 -28.34 8.60
CA ILE A 297 12.62 -27.31 8.39
C ILE A 297 12.56 -26.77 6.95
N ASN A 298 12.55 -27.65 5.94
CA ASN A 298 12.52 -27.25 4.54
C ASN A 298 11.24 -26.48 4.20
N THR A 299 10.09 -26.95 4.70
CA THR A 299 8.79 -26.30 4.49
C THR A 299 8.75 -24.92 5.14
N PHE A 300 9.25 -24.81 6.37
CA PHE A 300 9.33 -23.53 7.08
C PHE A 300 10.26 -22.53 6.38
N GLN A 301 11.42 -22.99 5.90
CA GLN A 301 12.37 -22.14 5.18
C GLN A 301 11.80 -21.60 3.87
N ILE A 302 11.21 -22.46 3.03
CA ILE A 302 10.56 -22.03 1.78
C ILE A 302 9.38 -21.11 2.08
N GLY A 303 8.57 -21.45 3.09
CA GLY A 303 7.43 -20.62 3.48
C GLY A 303 7.86 -19.24 3.96
N THR A 304 8.98 -19.17 4.68
CA THR A 304 9.60 -17.92 5.10
C THR A 304 10.07 -17.10 3.91
N ASP A 305 10.78 -17.71 2.95
CA ASP A 305 11.22 -17.02 1.74
C ASP A 305 10.04 -16.48 0.93
N ILE A 306 8.99 -17.28 0.74
CA ILE A 306 7.76 -16.86 0.05
C ILE A 306 7.11 -15.68 0.79
N ASN A 307 6.98 -15.72 2.12
CA ASN A 307 6.46 -14.59 2.88
C ASN A 307 7.32 -13.33 2.70
N ILE A 308 8.65 -13.45 2.66
CA ILE A 308 9.55 -12.31 2.40
C ILE A 308 9.35 -11.76 0.99
N LEU A 309 9.18 -12.62 -0.03
CA LEU A 309 8.85 -12.19 -1.40
C LEU A 309 7.56 -11.38 -1.43
N ILE A 310 6.56 -11.84 -0.71
CA ILE A 310 5.26 -11.19 -0.59
C ILE A 310 5.40 -9.81 0.01
N ASP A 311 6.02 -9.73 1.18
CA ASP A 311 6.21 -8.46 1.87
C ASP A 311 6.99 -7.49 0.97
N THR A 312 8.08 -7.93 0.36
CA THR A 312 8.91 -7.06 -0.51
C THR A 312 8.21 -6.64 -1.79
N MET A 313 7.38 -7.49 -2.40
CA MET A 313 6.52 -7.07 -3.52
C MET A 313 5.49 -6.04 -3.05
N TRP A 314 4.85 -6.26 -1.90
CA TRP A 314 3.92 -5.30 -1.31
C TRP A 314 4.62 -3.96 -1.09
N GLU A 315 5.83 -3.95 -0.54
CA GLU A 315 6.64 -2.74 -0.37
C GLU A 315 6.83 -2.01 -1.72
N ILE A 316 7.22 -2.71 -2.79
CA ILE A 316 7.37 -2.16 -4.15
C ILE A 316 6.05 -1.56 -4.65
N SER A 317 4.96 -2.33 -4.55
CA SER A 317 3.63 -1.91 -5.02
C SER A 317 3.14 -0.64 -4.31
N CYS A 318 3.30 -0.59 -3.00
CA CYS A 318 2.92 0.54 -2.18
C CYS A 318 3.77 1.75 -2.51
N THR A 319 5.08 1.58 -2.72
CA THR A 319 5.96 2.67 -3.13
C THR A 319 5.53 3.32 -4.44
N ILE A 320 5.20 2.51 -5.45
CA ILE A 320 4.75 3.02 -6.75
C ILE A 320 3.46 3.82 -6.61
N MET A 321 2.49 3.29 -5.84
CA MET A 321 1.25 3.98 -5.50
C MET A 321 1.51 5.30 -4.77
N ASP A 322 2.40 5.28 -3.80
CA ASP A 322 2.69 6.42 -2.95
C ASP A 322 3.41 7.53 -3.73
N LEU A 323 4.32 7.17 -4.65
CA LEU A 323 4.96 8.11 -5.56
C LEU A 323 3.96 8.75 -6.54
N TYR A 324 2.91 8.03 -6.95
CA TYR A 324 1.83 8.58 -7.76
C TYR A 324 1.05 9.67 -7.01
N LEU A 325 0.66 9.41 -5.75
CA LEU A 325 0.03 10.40 -4.89
C LEU A 325 0.96 11.59 -4.67
N LEU A 326 2.20 11.34 -4.22
CA LEU A 326 3.16 12.39 -3.88
C LEU A 326 3.49 13.28 -5.07
N ARG A 327 3.67 12.71 -6.27
CA ARG A 327 3.80 13.50 -7.50
C ARG A 327 2.63 14.46 -7.64
N ARG A 328 1.40 13.98 -7.50
CA ARG A 328 0.21 14.81 -7.68
C ARG A 328 0.12 15.91 -6.62
N PHE A 329 0.34 15.56 -5.36
CA PHE A 329 0.33 16.49 -4.24
C PHE A 329 1.41 17.57 -4.36
N LEU A 330 2.64 17.18 -4.70
CA LEU A 330 3.80 18.07 -4.69
C LEU A 330 3.91 18.90 -5.98
N ASP A 331 3.70 18.31 -7.16
CA ASP A 331 3.90 18.98 -8.45
C ASP A 331 2.77 19.96 -8.78
N LYS A 332 1.51 19.60 -8.48
CA LYS A 332 0.37 20.37 -8.97
C LYS A 332 0.17 21.64 -8.16
N LYS A 333 0.27 22.78 -8.85
CA LYS A 333 0.11 24.11 -8.26
C LYS A 333 -1.26 24.32 -7.61
N TYR A 334 -2.28 23.70 -8.18
CA TYR A 334 -3.64 23.78 -7.68
C TYR A 334 -3.90 22.93 -6.43
N VAL A 335 -3.01 21.98 -6.09
CA VAL A 335 -3.15 21.11 -4.91
C VAL A 335 -2.37 21.74 -3.77
N THR A 336 -3.05 22.41 -2.85
CA THR A 336 -2.40 23.09 -1.72
C THR A 336 -2.77 22.50 -0.37
N ASN A 337 -4.00 22.03 -0.22
CA ASN A 337 -4.48 21.38 0.99
C ASN A 337 -4.97 20.00 0.63
N ALA A 338 -4.43 19.00 1.30
CA ALA A 338 -4.73 17.61 1.01
C ALA A 338 -5.23 16.90 2.26
N LEU A 339 -6.05 15.89 2.02
CA LEU A 339 -6.38 14.87 3.00
C LEU A 339 -6.09 13.52 2.35
N SER A 340 -5.30 12.67 2.98
CA SER A 340 -5.12 11.29 2.56
C SER A 340 -5.76 10.37 3.60
N TYR A 341 -6.63 9.47 3.15
CA TYR A 341 -7.17 8.39 3.96
C TYR A 341 -6.73 7.07 3.34
N THR A 342 -5.69 6.48 3.92
CA THR A 342 -4.97 5.34 3.36
C THR A 342 -4.53 4.38 4.47
N GLY A 343 -4.04 3.21 4.07
CA GLY A 343 -3.42 2.25 4.96
C GLY A 343 -2.31 2.89 5.79
N ALA A 344 -2.12 2.42 7.02
CA ALA A 344 -1.12 2.93 7.95
C ALA A 344 0.30 2.86 7.35
N TYR A 345 0.61 1.78 6.61
CA TYR A 345 1.86 1.65 5.86
C TYR A 345 2.07 2.79 4.84
N HIS A 346 1.04 3.12 4.05
CA HIS A 346 1.09 4.24 3.10
C HIS A 346 1.23 5.59 3.82
N SER A 347 0.53 5.74 4.94
CA SER A 347 0.60 6.94 5.78
C SER A 347 2.02 7.19 6.31
N ASP A 348 2.69 6.14 6.78
CA ASP A 348 4.09 6.21 7.21
C ASP A 348 5.02 6.54 6.04
N ASN A 349 4.79 5.96 4.85
CA ASN A 349 5.54 6.31 3.64
C ASN A 349 5.38 7.80 3.26
N TYR A 350 4.17 8.35 3.34
CA TYR A 350 3.95 9.78 3.07
C TYR A 350 4.74 10.65 4.04
N ILE A 351 4.68 10.35 5.34
CA ILE A 351 5.42 11.08 6.35
C ILE A 351 6.93 10.97 6.11
N LEU A 352 7.43 9.75 5.89
CA LEU A 352 8.83 9.49 5.60
C LEU A 352 9.31 10.34 4.42
N PHE A 353 8.63 10.25 3.28
CA PHE A 353 9.07 10.94 2.07
C PHE A 353 8.95 12.47 2.19
N LEU A 354 7.84 12.98 2.71
CA LEU A 354 7.61 14.42 2.87
C LEU A 354 8.62 15.07 3.83
N VAL A 355 8.91 14.44 4.96
CA VAL A 355 9.85 14.98 5.95
C VAL A 355 11.30 14.83 5.46
N LYS A 356 11.68 13.63 5.00
CA LYS A 356 13.08 13.31 4.66
C LYS A 356 13.56 13.98 3.37
N TYR A 357 12.73 14.07 2.33
CA TYR A 357 13.15 14.58 1.01
C TYR A 357 12.59 15.96 0.68
N PHE A 358 11.43 16.34 1.25
CA PHE A 358 10.75 17.60 0.90
C PHE A 358 10.76 18.64 2.03
N GLY A 359 11.32 18.32 3.20
CA GLY A 359 11.45 19.28 4.30
C GLY A 359 10.12 19.67 4.95
N PHE A 360 9.08 18.85 4.80
CA PHE A 360 7.83 19.06 5.51
C PHE A 360 8.05 18.87 7.02
N SER A 361 7.26 19.59 7.80
CA SER A 361 7.24 19.49 9.25
C SER A 361 5.89 18.96 9.72
N ILE A 362 5.94 18.01 10.65
CA ILE A 362 4.78 17.62 11.47
C ILE A 362 4.35 18.85 12.27
N THR A 363 3.07 19.17 12.19
CA THR A 363 2.45 20.33 12.86
C THR A 363 1.42 19.91 13.89
N ASN A 364 0.69 18.81 13.65
CA ASN A 364 -0.28 18.24 14.57
C ASN A 364 -0.27 16.72 14.43
N TYR A 365 -0.71 16.03 15.48
CA TYR A 365 -0.84 14.59 15.51
C TYR A 365 -1.88 14.20 16.56
N SER A 366 -2.57 13.08 16.36
CA SER A 366 -3.49 12.54 17.37
C SER A 366 -2.75 11.64 18.36
N TYR A 367 -1.66 11.04 17.90
CA TYR A 367 -0.70 10.30 18.69
C TYR A 367 0.71 10.49 18.12
N LEU A 368 1.67 10.77 19.01
CA LEU A 368 3.09 10.72 18.75
C LEU A 368 3.77 10.20 20.00
N LYS A 369 4.60 9.17 19.85
CA LYS A 369 5.37 8.65 20.98
C LYS A 369 6.25 9.76 21.56
N ASP A 370 6.25 9.86 22.89
CA ASP A 370 6.99 10.85 23.69
C ASP A 370 6.58 12.33 23.46
N ASP A 371 5.52 12.61 22.69
CA ASP A 371 5.02 13.98 22.42
C ASP A 371 6.11 14.94 21.87
N ASN A 372 7.11 14.41 21.16
CA ASN A 372 8.33 15.15 20.79
C ASN A 372 8.57 15.18 19.28
N ILE A 373 8.11 16.26 18.62
CA ILE A 373 8.25 16.46 17.17
C ILE A 373 9.73 16.49 16.73
N LYS A 374 10.62 17.11 17.51
CA LYS A 374 12.04 17.24 17.13
C LYS A 374 12.71 15.87 17.08
N LYS A 375 12.49 15.05 18.10
CA LYS A 375 12.98 13.66 18.15
C LYS A 375 12.38 12.83 17.02
N ALA A 376 11.08 13.00 16.74
CA ALA A 376 10.43 12.33 15.62
C ALA A 376 11.08 12.68 14.28
N HIS A 377 11.38 13.96 14.02
CA HIS A 377 12.08 14.38 12.79
C HIS A 377 13.49 13.78 12.67
N GLU A 378 14.23 13.69 13.78
CA GLU A 378 15.56 13.07 13.79
C GLU A 378 15.49 11.59 13.43
N ILE A 379 14.48 10.86 13.92
CA ILE A 379 14.24 9.46 13.59
C ILE A 379 13.82 9.31 12.12
N ILE A 380 12.84 10.10 11.66
CA ILE A 380 12.33 10.02 10.28
C ILE A 380 13.44 10.31 9.26
N LYS A 381 14.33 11.27 9.53
CA LYS A 381 15.44 11.59 8.61
C LYS A 381 16.47 10.46 8.49
N LYS A 382 16.58 9.61 9.51
CA LYS A 382 17.49 8.45 9.55
C LYS A 382 16.81 7.14 9.14
N ALA A 383 15.48 7.09 9.14
CA ALA A 383 14.71 5.92 8.77
C ALA A 383 15.01 5.50 7.32
N HIS A 384 15.09 4.18 7.12
CA HIS A 384 15.29 3.56 5.81
C HIS A 384 13.97 3.06 5.23
N LYS A 385 13.01 2.70 6.10
CA LYS A 385 11.73 2.14 5.70
C LYS A 385 10.59 2.65 6.57
N PRO A 386 9.34 2.69 6.08
CA PRO A 386 8.18 3.17 6.84
C PRO A 386 7.97 2.45 8.18
N GLU A 387 8.37 1.19 8.31
CA GLU A 387 8.28 0.41 9.56
C GLU A 387 9.11 1.02 10.70
N ASP A 388 10.19 1.74 10.37
CA ASP A 388 11.01 2.44 11.37
C ASP A 388 10.20 3.56 12.06
N LEU A 389 9.08 3.99 11.46
CA LEU A 389 8.19 5.02 11.98
C LEU A 389 7.06 4.44 12.84
N TYR A 390 6.86 3.12 12.86
CA TYR A 390 5.80 2.48 13.66
C TYR A 390 5.91 2.87 15.13
N ILE A 391 7.14 2.90 15.65
CA ILE A 391 7.43 3.29 17.02
C ILE A 391 6.99 4.73 17.34
N LEU A 392 6.83 5.59 16.34
CA LEU A 392 6.44 6.99 16.50
C LEU A 392 4.92 7.16 16.43
N PHE A 393 4.29 6.59 15.40
CA PHE A 393 2.91 6.93 15.05
C PHE A 393 1.88 5.86 15.40
N TRP A 394 2.32 4.66 15.78
CA TRP A 394 1.40 3.59 16.14
C TRP A 394 1.22 3.56 17.66
N PRO A 395 -0.02 3.69 18.17
CA PRO A 395 -0.27 3.61 19.60
C PRO A 395 0.04 2.19 20.12
N PRO A 396 0.38 2.04 21.42
CA PRO A 396 0.73 0.74 22.01
C PRO A 396 -0.40 -0.31 21.91
N VAL A 397 -1.64 0.17 21.76
CA VAL A 397 -2.82 -0.66 21.53
C VAL A 397 -3.44 -0.22 20.21
N LEU A 398 -3.60 -1.17 19.28
CA LEU A 398 -4.23 -0.93 17.98
C LEU A 398 -5.74 -0.73 18.16
N LEU A 399 -6.11 0.51 18.43
CA LEU A 399 -7.49 0.96 18.54
C LEU A 399 -7.79 1.97 17.43
N GLN A 400 -8.88 1.76 16.71
CA GLN A 400 -9.33 2.61 15.61
C GLN A 400 -10.06 3.83 16.14
N CYS A 401 -9.34 4.63 16.93
CA CYS A 401 -9.79 5.81 17.61
C CYS A 401 -8.68 6.85 17.64
N SER A 402 -8.92 8.01 17.02
CA SER A 402 -7.99 9.13 17.04
C SER A 402 -8.49 10.25 17.95
N ASN A 403 -7.62 10.75 18.84
CA ASN A 403 -7.90 11.92 19.65
C ASN A 403 -7.54 13.20 18.88
N MET A 404 -8.55 13.86 18.33
CA MET A 404 -8.42 15.05 17.49
C MET A 404 -8.55 16.37 18.27
N THR A 405 -8.58 16.31 19.61
CA THR A 405 -8.82 17.49 20.47
C THR A 405 -7.85 18.65 20.22
N ASN A 406 -6.58 18.33 19.93
CA ASN A 406 -5.50 19.31 19.73
C ASN A 406 -5.24 19.67 18.26
N PHE A 407 -6.11 19.22 17.35
CA PHE A 407 -6.02 19.67 15.96
C PHE A 407 -6.56 21.09 15.82
N PRO A 408 -6.04 21.87 14.85
CA PRO A 408 -6.66 23.14 14.51
C PRO A 408 -8.15 22.91 14.21
N PRO A 409 -9.03 23.87 14.56
CA PRO A 409 -10.47 23.69 14.41
C PRO A 409 -10.88 23.48 12.95
N LEU A 410 -10.94 22.21 12.52
CA LEU A 410 -11.51 21.71 11.28
C LEU A 410 -11.03 22.47 10.03
N PHE A 411 -9.94 21.99 9.40
CA PHE A 411 -9.54 22.40 8.04
C PHE A 411 -9.56 23.93 7.80
N THR A 412 -9.12 24.71 8.80
CA THR A 412 -8.96 26.18 8.72
C THR A 412 -7.53 26.62 8.62
#